data_AF-I1NSL6-F1
#
_entry.id   AF-I1NSL6-F1
#
_cell.length_a   1.000
_cell.length_b   1.000
_cell.length_c   1.000
_cell.angle_alpha   90.00
_cell.angle_beta   90.00
_cell.angle_gamma   90.00
#
_symmetry.space_group_name_H-M   'P 1'
#
loop_
_entity.id
_entity.type
_entity.pdbx_description
1 polymer ?
#
loop_
_entity_poly.entity_id
_entity_poly.type
_entity_poly.pdbx_seq_one_letter_code
_entity_poly.pdbx_strand_id
1 'polypeptide(L)'
;MASLLQFRIRRRGYEPITRRGGEEEEEAAPAYEPAMFEEEGLEPDELEARGDRLMARGHRRASSWWFTSFKHDTAFAIAEDFRMASLSYVLAKNWRKAAAAFGNEAIQRLKRRSPPAELVAAVALLASARCYRKIQDNAGQ
;
A
#
# COMPACT_ATOMS: atom_id res chain seq x y z
N MET A 1 21.15 -15.78 -45.12
CA MET A 1 22.21 -15.81 -44.10
C MET A 1 21.81 -14.89 -42.96
N ALA A 2 21.63 -15.44 -41.76
CA ALA A 2 21.12 -14.73 -40.59
C ALA A 2 22.23 -13.87 -39.94
N SER A 3 21.95 -12.58 -39.71
CA SER A 3 22.81 -11.68 -38.94
C SER A 3 22.29 -11.60 -37.50
N LEU A 4 22.99 -12.27 -36.58
CA LEU A 4 22.77 -12.20 -35.14
C LEU A 4 23.42 -10.92 -34.59
N LEU A 5 22.64 -9.85 -34.46
CA LEU A 5 23.03 -8.67 -33.71
C LEU A 5 23.07 -9.03 -32.22
N GLN A 6 24.27 -9.36 -31.74
CA GLN A 6 24.57 -9.54 -30.32
C GLN A 6 24.50 -8.19 -29.60
N PHE A 7 23.36 -7.88 -28.99
CA PHE A 7 23.26 -6.81 -28.01
C PHE A 7 24.05 -7.20 -26.75
N ARG A 8 25.30 -6.75 -26.64
CA ARG A 8 26.04 -6.77 -25.37
C ARG A 8 25.43 -5.74 -24.42
N ILE A 9 24.49 -6.19 -23.59
CA ILE A 9 24.06 -5.45 -22.41
C ILE A 9 25.27 -5.41 -21.45
N ARG A 10 25.97 -4.27 -21.38
CA ARG A 10 26.92 -4.00 -20.30
C ARG A 10 26.13 -3.99 -18.99
N ARG A 11 26.20 -5.08 -18.23
CA ARG A 11 25.73 -5.13 -16.85
C ARG A 11 26.57 -4.13 -16.04
N ARG A 12 26.01 -2.97 -15.76
CA ARG A 12 26.56 -2.02 -14.79
C ARG A 12 26.54 -2.73 -13.44
N GLY A 13 27.72 -3.08 -12.93
CA GLY A 13 27.88 -3.82 -11.69
C GLY A 13 27.13 -3.14 -10.55
N TYR A 14 26.42 -3.94 -9.77
CA TYR A 14 25.80 -3.49 -8.53
C TYR A 14 26.94 -3.22 -7.54
N GLU A 15 27.06 -2.00 -7.03
CA GLU A 15 27.97 -1.76 -5.91
C GLU A 15 27.36 -2.38 -4.64
N PRO A 16 28.10 -3.20 -3.89
CA PRO A 16 27.59 -3.79 -2.67
C PRO A 16 27.38 -2.71 -1.61
N ILE A 17 26.18 -2.70 -1.02
CA ILE A 17 25.84 -1.81 0.11
C ILE A 17 26.76 -2.20 1.28
N THR A 18 27.61 -1.26 1.70
CA THR A 18 28.47 -1.45 2.87
C THR A 18 27.61 -1.58 4.13
N ARG A 19 27.67 -2.74 4.78
CA ARG A 19 27.11 -2.92 6.13
C ARG A 19 27.91 -2.08 7.10
N ARG A 20 27.35 -0.95 7.52
CA ARG A 20 27.85 -0.22 8.69
C ARG A 20 27.44 -1.02 9.93
N GLY A 21 28.38 -1.76 10.50
CA GLY A 21 28.25 -2.33 11.83
C GLY A 21 28.26 -1.19 12.84
N GLY A 22 27.31 -1.21 13.76
CA GLY A 22 27.15 -0.21 14.80
C GLY A 22 25.77 -0.33 15.42
N GLU A 23 25.69 -1.26 16.38
CA GLU A 23 24.81 -1.25 17.55
C GLU A 23 23.29 -1.27 17.31
N GLU A 24 22.69 -2.31 17.89
CA GLU A 24 21.26 -2.52 18.04
C GLU A 24 20.65 -1.38 18.86
N GLU A 25 20.16 -0.35 18.19
CA GLU A 25 18.92 0.27 18.65
C GLU A 25 17.81 -0.37 17.84
N GLU A 26 17.01 -1.19 18.52
CA GLU A 26 15.69 -1.61 18.09
C GLU A 26 14.83 -0.34 18.02
N GLU A 27 15.10 0.50 17.01
CA GLU A 27 14.32 1.68 16.69
C GLU A 27 12.97 1.11 16.24
N ALA A 28 12.03 1.07 17.18
CA ALA A 28 10.68 0.61 16.96
C ALA A 28 10.17 1.28 15.69
N ALA A 29 10.14 0.49 14.60
CA ALA A 29 9.74 0.95 13.28
C ALA A 29 8.49 1.80 13.48
N PRO A 30 8.50 3.09 13.06
CA PRO A 30 7.55 4.08 13.52
C PRO A 30 6.18 3.43 13.49
N ALA A 31 5.57 3.33 14.69
CA ALA A 31 4.17 2.99 14.78
C ALA A 31 3.51 3.87 13.72
N TYR A 32 2.72 3.25 12.84
CA TYR A 32 1.92 4.00 11.91
C TYR A 32 1.01 4.84 12.80
N GLU A 33 1.44 6.06 13.13
CA GLU A 33 0.61 6.99 13.85
C GLU A 33 -0.49 7.31 12.86
N PRO A 34 -1.74 6.88 13.13
CA PRO A 34 -2.85 7.31 12.32
C PRO A 34 -2.88 8.82 12.48
N ALA A 35 -2.31 9.54 11.51
CA ALA A 35 -2.29 10.98 11.49
C ALA A 35 -3.74 11.44 11.61
N MET A 36 -4.08 11.87 12.83
CA MET A 36 -5.23 12.67 13.22
C MET A 36 -6.45 12.43 12.33
N PHE A 37 -7.06 11.26 12.46
CA PHE A 37 -8.43 11.08 12.04
C PHE A 37 -9.30 11.42 13.25
N GLU A 38 -9.86 12.63 13.25
CA GLU A 38 -10.98 12.98 14.13
C GLU A 38 -12.16 12.05 13.78
N GLU A 39 -12.17 10.85 14.34
CA GLU A 39 -13.26 9.88 14.28
C GLU A 39 -13.56 9.34 15.69
N GLU A 40 -13.50 10.24 16.68
CA GLU A 40 -14.12 10.02 17.99
C GLU A 40 -15.65 10.03 17.82
N GLY A 41 -16.26 8.89 17.49
CA GLY A 41 -17.71 8.73 17.67
C GLY A 41 -18.46 7.84 16.67
N LEU A 42 -17.82 7.29 15.64
CA LEU A 42 -18.48 6.32 14.76
C LEU A 42 -18.38 4.90 15.31
N GLU A 43 -19.48 4.16 15.22
CA GLU A 43 -19.50 2.74 15.60
C GLU A 43 -18.70 1.88 14.60
N PRO A 44 -18.20 0.70 15.01
CA PRO A 44 -17.42 -0.18 14.13
C PRO A 44 -18.10 -0.50 12.79
N ASP A 45 -19.42 -0.71 12.80
CA ASP A 45 -20.19 -1.01 11.59
C ASP A 45 -20.25 0.19 10.63
N GLU A 46 -20.30 1.42 11.17
CA GLU A 46 -20.31 2.64 10.37
C GLU A 46 -18.95 2.90 9.74
N LEU A 47 -17.88 2.65 10.49
CA LEU A 47 -16.50 2.69 10.00
C LEU A 47 -16.29 1.65 8.89
N GLU A 48 -16.79 0.42 9.07
CA GLU A 48 -16.72 -0.61 8.03
C GLU A 48 -17.51 -0.20 6.77
N ALA A 49 -18.72 0.32 6.93
CA ALA A 49 -19.54 0.80 5.80
C ALA A 49 -18.89 1.98 5.06
N ARG A 50 -18.22 2.89 5.80
CA ARG A 50 -17.41 3.97 5.22
C ARG A 50 -16.27 3.39 4.38
N GLY A 51 -15.55 2.42 4.93
CA GLY A 51 -14.51 1.67 4.22
C GLY A 51 -15.04 1.05 2.92
N ASP A 52 -16.20 0.40 2.97
CA ASP A 52 -16.83 -0.25 1.81
C ASP A 52 -17.19 0.76 0.70
N ARG A 53 -17.70 1.95 1.05
CA ARG A 53 -17.98 3.02 0.08
C ARG A 53 -16.72 3.51 -0.61
N LEU A 54 -15.64 3.69 0.15
CA LEU A 54 -14.34 4.14 -0.37
C LEU A 54 -13.70 3.07 -1.25
N MET A 55 -13.74 1.80 -0.81
CA MET A 55 -13.25 0.66 -1.56
C MET A 55 -13.98 0.52 -2.91
N ALA A 56 -15.31 0.60 -2.90
CA ALA A 56 -16.12 0.58 -4.10
C ALA A 56 -15.84 1.78 -5.02
N ARG A 57 -15.63 2.97 -4.46
CA ARG A 57 -15.24 4.17 -5.23
C ARG A 57 -13.88 3.98 -5.91
N GLY A 58 -12.89 3.47 -5.18
CA GLY A 58 -11.56 3.17 -5.70
C GLY A 58 -11.62 2.14 -6.84
N HIS A 59 -12.38 1.06 -6.66
CA HIS A 59 -12.57 0.06 -7.73
C HIS A 59 -13.27 0.62 -8.96
N ARG A 60 -14.35 1.39 -8.81
CA ARG A 60 -15.05 2.04 -9.94
C ARG A 60 -14.12 2.98 -10.73
N ARG A 61 -13.28 3.74 -10.03
CA ARG A 61 -12.29 4.61 -10.67
C ARG A 61 -11.18 3.80 -11.35
N ALA A 62 -10.75 2.69 -10.75
CA ALA A 62 -9.74 1.82 -11.31
C ALA A 62 -10.21 1.02 -12.54
N SER A 63 -11.50 0.70 -12.65
CA SER A 63 -12.08 -0.03 -13.78
C SER A 63 -12.55 0.87 -14.93
N SER A 64 -12.70 2.18 -14.70
CA SER A 64 -13.15 3.10 -15.73
C SER A 64 -12.05 3.36 -16.75
N TRP A 65 -12.31 3.01 -18.01
CA TRP A 65 -11.40 3.21 -19.14
C TRP A 65 -10.94 4.68 -19.28
N TRP A 66 -11.80 5.64 -18.92
CA TRP A 66 -11.45 7.07 -18.96
C TRP A 66 -10.39 7.45 -17.91
N PHE A 67 -10.29 6.69 -16.82
CA PHE A 67 -9.33 6.88 -15.73
C PHE A 67 -8.07 6.01 -15.86
N THR A 68 -8.10 4.95 -16.69
CA THR A 68 -6.93 4.11 -16.99
C THR A 68 -6.05 4.67 -18.12
N SER A 69 -6.55 5.63 -18.91
CA SER A 69 -5.77 6.41 -19.87
C SER A 69 -4.86 7.43 -19.16
N PHE A 70 -3.74 6.94 -18.62
CA PHE A 70 -2.46 7.66 -18.51
C PHE A 70 -2.46 9.05 -17.82
N LYS A 71 -3.02 9.17 -16.61
CA LYS A 71 -2.66 10.28 -15.72
C LYS A 71 -2.20 9.76 -14.36
N HIS A 72 -0.98 10.10 -13.96
CA HIS A 72 -0.46 9.78 -12.63
C HIS A 72 -1.38 10.29 -11.51
N ASP A 73 -2.12 11.37 -11.76
CA ASP A 73 -3.08 11.96 -10.83
C ASP A 73 -4.30 11.05 -10.58
N THR A 74 -4.75 10.28 -11.57
CA THR A 74 -5.88 9.35 -11.37
C THR A 74 -5.46 8.17 -10.50
N ALA A 75 -4.26 7.61 -10.74
CA ALA A 75 -3.69 6.57 -9.90
C ALA A 75 -3.50 7.04 -8.45
N PHE A 76 -3.11 8.31 -8.24
CA PHE A 76 -3.02 8.90 -6.91
C PHE A 76 -4.38 9.00 -6.22
N ALA A 77 -5.40 9.53 -6.90
CA ALA A 77 -6.75 9.65 -6.34
C ALA A 77 -7.38 8.28 -6.00
N ILE A 78 -7.10 7.26 -6.81
CA ILE A 78 -7.53 5.88 -6.54
C ILE A 78 -6.77 5.31 -5.33
N ALA A 79 -5.44 5.52 -5.26
CA ALA A 79 -4.65 5.06 -4.12
C ALA A 79 -5.13 5.68 -2.81
N GLU A 80 -5.54 6.95 -2.85
CA GLU A 80 -6.09 7.65 -1.70
C GLU A 80 -7.43 7.09 -1.24
N ASP A 81 -8.31 6.70 -2.16
CA ASP A 81 -9.55 5.98 -1.80
C ASP A 81 -9.25 4.69 -1.03
N PHE A 82 -8.27 3.91 -1.50
CA PHE A 82 -7.87 2.67 -0.84
C PHE A 82 -7.17 2.91 0.50
N ARG A 83 -6.34 3.96 0.62
CA ARG A 83 -5.72 4.37 1.88
C ARG A 83 -6.76 4.73 2.93
N MET A 84 -7.76 5.52 2.54
CA MET A 84 -8.82 5.93 3.44
C MET A 84 -9.71 4.74 3.83
N ALA A 85 -9.98 3.83 2.89
CA ALA A 85 -10.71 2.60 3.18
C ALA A 85 -9.96 1.71 4.18
N SER A 86 -8.65 1.50 3.98
CA SER A 86 -7.85 0.67 4.87
C SER A 86 -7.82 1.21 6.29
N LEU A 87 -7.75 2.54 6.47
CA LEU A 87 -7.83 3.18 7.78
C LEU A 87 -9.17 2.99 8.47
N SER A 88 -10.27 3.21 7.74
CA SER A 88 -11.61 2.96 8.31
C SER A 88 -11.77 1.49 8.74
N TYR A 89 -11.25 0.53 7.96
CA TYR A 89 -11.27 -0.89 8.35
C TYR A 89 -10.38 -1.22 9.55
N VAL A 90 -9.22 -0.56 9.69
CA VAL A 90 -8.35 -0.72 10.88
C VAL A 90 -9.08 -0.23 12.13
N LEU A 91 -9.74 0.92 12.07
CA LEU A 91 -10.54 1.46 13.17
C LEU A 91 -11.73 0.55 13.52
N ALA A 92 -12.39 -0.01 12.51
CA ALA A 92 -13.44 -1.02 12.67
C ALA A 92 -12.92 -2.40 13.14
N LYS A 93 -11.60 -2.58 13.29
CA LYS A 93 -10.94 -3.87 13.59
C LYS A 93 -11.23 -4.98 12.55
N ASN A 94 -11.64 -4.62 11.34
CA ASN A 94 -11.82 -5.55 10.23
C ASN A 94 -10.49 -5.74 9.47
N TRP A 95 -9.62 -6.56 10.05
CA TRP A 95 -8.26 -6.78 9.55
C TRP A 95 -8.22 -7.39 8.13
N ARG A 96 -9.22 -8.20 7.75
CA ARG A 96 -9.29 -8.82 6.41
C ARG A 96 -9.51 -7.77 5.33
N LYS A 97 -10.51 -6.90 5.52
CA LYS A 97 -10.78 -5.81 4.58
C LYS A 97 -9.65 -4.78 4.58
N ALA A 98 -9.08 -4.46 5.75
CA ALA A 98 -7.91 -3.58 5.86
C ALA A 98 -6.71 -4.09 5.05
N ALA A 99 -6.35 -5.37 5.19
CA ALA A 99 -5.23 -5.98 4.47
C ALA A 99 -5.41 -5.88 2.95
N ALA A 100 -6.62 -6.16 2.46
CA ALA A 100 -6.95 -6.05 1.04
C ALA A 100 -6.90 -4.59 0.53
N ALA A 101 -7.40 -3.63 1.31
CA ALA A 101 -7.37 -2.22 0.96
C ALA A 101 -5.94 -1.68 0.86
N PHE A 102 -5.07 -1.97 1.84
CA PHE A 102 -3.65 -1.62 1.77
C PHE A 102 -2.93 -2.24 0.56
N GLY A 103 -3.26 -3.49 0.21
CA GLY A 103 -2.72 -4.13 -1.00
C GLY A 103 -3.13 -3.38 -2.28
N ASN A 104 -4.38 -2.95 -2.37
CA ASN A 104 -4.88 -2.16 -3.49
C ASN A 104 -4.25 -0.76 -3.55
N GLU A 105 -4.04 -0.10 -2.41
CA GLU A 105 -3.28 1.16 -2.35
C GLU A 105 -1.88 0.97 -2.94
N ALA A 106 -1.14 -0.04 -2.47
CA ALA A 106 0.23 -0.29 -2.91
C ALA A 106 0.31 -0.50 -4.43
N ILE A 107 -0.60 -1.28 -5.01
CA ILE A 107 -0.67 -1.51 -6.46
C ILE A 107 -0.80 -0.18 -7.22
N GLN A 108 -1.67 0.72 -6.78
CA GLN A 108 -1.89 1.99 -7.47
C GLN A 108 -0.70 2.94 -7.31
N ARG A 109 -0.06 2.96 -6.13
CA ARG A 109 1.17 3.73 -5.90
C ARG A 109 2.32 3.25 -6.80
N LEU A 110 2.50 1.93 -6.94
CA LEU A 110 3.53 1.34 -7.81
C LEU A 110 3.36 1.66 -9.30
N LYS A 111 2.13 1.90 -9.78
CA LYS A 111 1.90 2.34 -11.17
C LYS A 111 2.58 3.67 -11.51
N ARG A 112 2.86 4.52 -10.51
CA ARG A 112 3.53 5.81 -10.71
C ARG A 112 5.04 5.66 -11.00
N ARG A 113 5.66 4.55 -10.60
CA ARG A 113 7.10 4.24 -10.83
C ARG A 113 8.03 5.40 -10.48
N SER A 114 7.76 6.04 -9.35
CA SER A 114 8.62 7.09 -8.79
C SER A 114 9.11 6.67 -7.41
N PRO A 115 10.35 7.00 -7.00
CA PRO A 115 10.87 6.60 -5.70
C PRO A 115 9.98 6.97 -4.50
N PRO A 116 9.36 8.17 -4.45
CA PRO A 116 8.43 8.50 -3.37
C PRO A 116 7.18 7.61 -3.35
N ALA A 117 6.66 7.24 -4.53
CA ALA A 117 5.47 6.39 -4.62
C ALA A 117 5.79 4.93 -4.26
N GLU A 118 6.99 4.45 -4.60
CA GLU A 118 7.48 3.13 -4.21
C GLU A 118 7.65 3.01 -2.70
N LEU A 119 8.17 4.05 -2.03
CA LEU A 119 8.26 4.08 -0.58
C LEU A 119 6.87 3.98 0.08
N VAL A 120 5.90 4.78 -0.38
CA VAL A 120 4.53 4.72 0.14
C VAL A 120 3.90 3.35 -0.12
N ALA A 121 4.16 2.73 -1.28
CA ALA A 121 3.69 1.38 -1.56
C ALA A 121 4.29 0.34 -0.61
N ALA A 122 5.58 0.45 -0.28
CA ALA A 122 6.24 -0.45 0.67
C ALA A 122 5.64 -0.32 2.08
N VAL A 123 5.35 0.91 2.52
CA VAL A 123 4.67 1.15 3.81
C VAL A 123 3.28 0.53 3.82
N ALA A 124 2.49 0.70 2.74
CA ALA A 124 1.17 0.07 2.62
C ALA A 124 1.25 -1.46 2.64
N LEU A 125 2.22 -2.07 1.95
CA LEU A 125 2.44 -3.53 2.00
C LEU A 125 2.81 -4.02 3.40
N LEU A 126 3.66 -3.28 4.13
CA LEU A 126 3.98 -3.58 5.52
C LEU A 126 2.74 -3.50 6.41
N ALA A 127 1.89 -2.48 6.23
CA ALA A 127 0.62 -2.36 6.94
C ALA A 127 -0.32 -3.54 6.62
N SER A 128 -0.40 -3.97 5.36
CA SER A 128 -1.15 -5.17 4.95
C SER A 128 -0.63 -6.43 5.65
N ALA A 129 0.70 -6.62 5.70
CA ALA A 129 1.31 -7.75 6.40
C ALA A 129 1.01 -7.73 7.90
N ARG A 130 1.04 -6.55 8.54
CA ARG A 130 0.65 -6.38 9.95
C ARG A 130 -0.81 -6.76 10.18
N CYS A 131 -1.71 -6.45 9.24
CA CYS A 131 -3.10 -6.89 9.31
C CYS A 131 -3.23 -8.42 9.25
N TYR A 132 -2.46 -9.10 8.37
CA TYR A 132 -2.44 -10.57 8.34
C TYR A 132 -1.96 -11.20 9.64
N ARG A 133 -0.94 -10.60 10.29
CA ARG A 133 -0.52 -11.03 11.63
C ARG A 133 -1.67 -10.93 12.63
N LYS A 134 -2.40 -9.81 12.64
CA LYS A 134 -3.59 -9.65 13.52
C LYS A 134 -4.69 -10.67 13.25
N ILE A 135 -4.91 -11.05 11.98
CA ILE A 135 -5.87 -12.12 11.65
C ILE A 135 -5.44 -13.46 12.26
N GLN A 136 -4.14 -13.78 12.23
CA GLN A 136 -3.61 -15.01 12.84
C GLN A 136 -3.71 -14.97 14.36
N ASP A 137 -3.31 -13.87 14.99
CA ASP A 137 -3.38 -13.67 16.44
C ASP A 137 -4.82 -13.86 16.96
N ASN A 138 -5.80 -13.32 16.23
CA ASN A 138 -7.22 -13.40 16.59
C ASN A 138 -7.88 -14.74 16.22
N ALA A 139 -7.25 -15.58 15.40
CA ALA A 139 -7.77 -16.90 15.03
C ALA A 139 -7.33 -18.02 16.00
N GLY A 140 -6.31 -17.75 16.82
CA GLY A 140 -5.82 -18.65 17.86
C GLY A 140 -6.41 -18.41 19.26
N GLN A 141 -7.35 -17.48 19.39
CA GLN A 141 -8.13 -17.18 20.60
C GLN A 141 -9.54 -17.75 20.47
#